data_AF-A0A417HLC0-F1
#
_entry.id   AF-A0A417HLC0-F1
#
_cell.length_a   1.000
_cell.length_b   1.000
_cell.length_c   1.000
_cell.angle_alpha   90.00
_cell.angle_beta   90.00
_cell.angle_gamma   90.00
#
_symmetry.space_group_name_H-M   'P 1'
#
loop_
_entity.id
_entity.type
_entity.pdbx_description
1 polymer ?
#
loop_
_entity_poly.entity_id
_entity_poly.type
_entity_poly.pdbx_seq_one_letter_code
_entity_poly.pdbx_strand_id
1 'polypeptide(L)'
;MKKRPFFRMVSALAAIWVLAQSGGVLAYSVRQSTIEREGDSRLTSLHQLMEKQAFSTAADREKAMEGAEYLLFDSAYAAVEGGTFPYPNSGGYVMNVDDGIYQVEVKAAGCYAYSKYASYVSYGEFGKKCRLRDGGGREITHTDELTGEILRDFLLRYGQMGEHLRLDGVHSVTFLAGDEEGFYFTEYSSDNDPFIRLRYVTYEDFAASAQKENTAIWFLDSNPMENDEDSGNILPQPEEAQGIQVLVHLNPSYSRQVELTVKSGEAVGALPVPEGVEGAVFAGWYTHAISGERVTEATVFQGISSVVLYPRYQPIAAGERHTVTLQNQQDGSNLGICQAVNGDVWNLPEPVMQGYVFAGWYDGEGRLYRNGDTIALSGDMVLYAAFEKSAAQTTITLQIGNPLMTINGVEQMIDPQGTVPALRQDRTLLPVRAVMEGLGGTVEWDGANQTVSLTRGEQTLFLRIGSTVAWDKDGAQFILDSEPILLNDRTMLPIRFVVEYFGGTVEWVGETQTVEIVG
;
A
#
# COMPACT_ATOMS: atom_id res chain seq x y z
N MET A 1 -2.42 -9.71 -75.91
CA MET A 1 -1.37 -10.71 -75.66
C MET A 1 -0.15 -10.02 -75.05
N LYS A 2 0.25 -10.45 -73.84
CA LYS A 2 1.58 -10.46 -73.17
C LYS A 2 2.55 -9.28 -73.43
N LYS A 3 2.82 -8.39 -72.46
CA LYS A 3 3.80 -8.44 -71.34
C LYS A 3 5.30 -8.45 -71.72
N ARG A 4 5.97 -7.31 -71.40
CA ARG A 4 7.33 -7.10 -70.81
C ARG A 4 8.56 -7.50 -71.65
N PRO A 5 9.84 -7.16 -71.32
CA PRO A 5 10.42 -6.27 -70.27
C PRO A 5 11.55 -5.32 -70.78
N PHE A 6 12.02 -4.38 -69.96
CA PHE A 6 13.48 -4.16 -69.80
C PHE A 6 13.72 -3.56 -68.41
N PHE A 7 14.28 -4.38 -67.53
CA PHE A 7 14.71 -4.04 -66.17
C PHE A 7 16.11 -4.61 -66.00
N ARG A 8 16.91 -3.95 -65.15
CA ARG A 8 18.23 -4.30 -64.60
C ARG A 8 19.42 -3.61 -65.27
N MET A 9 19.84 -2.47 -64.69
CA MET A 9 21.20 -2.33 -64.15
C MET A 9 21.40 -1.05 -63.31
N VAL A 10 20.65 -0.84 -62.22
CA VAL A 10 21.02 0.20 -61.21
C VAL A 10 20.76 -0.24 -59.75
N SER A 11 19.98 -1.29 -59.50
CA SER A 11 19.41 -1.55 -58.17
C SER A 11 20.32 -2.28 -57.15
N ALA A 12 21.57 -2.62 -57.49
CA ALA A 12 22.40 -3.43 -56.59
C ALA A 12 23.14 -2.61 -55.52
N LEU A 13 23.38 -1.31 -55.75
CA LEU A 13 24.03 -0.42 -54.78
C LEU A 13 23.05 0.41 -53.94
N ALA A 14 21.79 0.54 -54.38
CA ALA A 14 20.73 1.12 -53.56
C ALA A 14 20.23 0.14 -52.47
N ALA A 15 20.40 -1.18 -52.66
CA ALA A 15 19.92 -2.19 -51.72
C ALA A 15 20.72 -2.24 -50.40
N ILE A 16 21.99 -1.79 -50.39
CA ILE A 16 22.82 -1.79 -49.18
C ILE A 16 22.69 -0.47 -48.40
N TRP A 17 22.20 0.59 -49.03
CA TRP A 17 21.93 1.87 -48.34
C TRP A 17 20.46 2.00 -47.89
N VAL A 18 19.52 1.28 -48.51
CA VAL A 18 18.10 1.27 -48.09
C VAL A 18 17.82 0.27 -46.95
N LEU A 19 18.66 -0.74 -46.74
CA LEU A 19 18.53 -1.65 -45.58
C LEU A 19 19.03 -1.04 -44.25
N ALA A 20 19.55 0.19 -44.28
CA ALA A 20 19.95 0.95 -43.08
C ALA A 20 18.92 2.03 -42.68
N GLN A 21 17.78 2.14 -43.37
CA GLN A 21 16.73 3.14 -43.06
C GLN A 21 15.31 2.57 -42.88
N SER A 22 15.13 1.25 -42.89
CA SER A 22 13.94 0.63 -42.28
C SER A 22 14.21 0.29 -40.81
N GLY A 23 14.67 1.30 -40.05
CA GLY A 23 14.73 1.26 -38.60
C GLY A 23 13.45 1.91 -38.08
N GLY A 24 12.62 1.12 -37.42
CA GLY A 24 11.35 1.60 -36.86
C GLY A 24 10.33 0.49 -36.66
N VAL A 25 10.78 -0.73 -36.36
CA VAL A 25 9.95 -1.66 -35.60
C VAL A 25 10.43 -1.48 -34.16
N LEU A 26 9.52 -1.09 -33.27
CA LEU A 26 9.75 -1.06 -31.83
C LEU A 26 9.99 -2.49 -31.34
N ALA A 27 11.19 -3.00 -31.60
CA ALA A 27 11.71 -4.17 -30.93
C ALA A 27 12.17 -3.69 -29.56
N TYR A 28 11.24 -3.65 -28.61
CA TYR A 28 11.54 -3.44 -27.20
C TYR A 28 12.65 -4.42 -26.80
N SER A 29 13.88 -3.94 -26.57
CA SER A 29 14.99 -4.76 -26.07
C SER A 29 14.94 -4.90 -24.54
N VAL A 30 13.73 -4.85 -24.00
CA VAL A 30 13.42 -4.93 -22.58
C VAL A 30 13.32 -6.40 -22.20
N ARG A 31 13.48 -6.77 -20.92
CA ARG A 31 13.15 -8.12 -20.42
C ARG A 31 11.63 -8.38 -20.42
N GLN A 32 10.98 -8.15 -21.56
CA GLN A 32 9.60 -8.54 -21.78
C GLN A 32 9.54 -10.05 -21.88
N SER A 33 8.71 -10.65 -21.04
CA SER A 33 8.51 -12.08 -21.05
C SER A 33 7.16 -12.37 -21.69
N THR A 34 7.19 -12.76 -22.96
CA THR A 34 5.98 -13.22 -23.66
C THR A 34 5.34 -14.38 -22.92
N ILE A 35 4.01 -14.36 -22.83
CA ILE A 35 3.22 -15.50 -22.40
C ILE A 35 2.56 -16.10 -23.66
N GLU A 36 2.90 -17.34 -23.99
CA GLU A 36 2.49 -17.99 -25.26
C GLU A 36 1.80 -19.35 -25.05
N ARG A 37 1.53 -19.75 -23.80
CA ARG A 37 1.01 -21.09 -23.47
C ARG A 37 0.00 -21.02 -22.35
N GLU A 38 -1.12 -21.74 -22.49
CA GLU A 38 -2.21 -21.84 -21.50
C GLU A 38 -1.74 -22.32 -20.11
N GLY A 39 -0.66 -23.09 -20.05
CA GLY A 39 -0.10 -23.61 -18.79
C GLY A 39 0.91 -22.70 -18.10
N ASP A 40 1.10 -21.46 -18.56
CA ASP A 40 2.03 -20.51 -17.93
C ASP A 40 1.48 -20.03 -16.59
N SER A 41 2.24 -20.22 -15.50
CA SER A 41 1.81 -19.86 -14.15
C SER A 41 1.49 -18.37 -13.98
N ARG A 42 2.00 -17.51 -14.86
CA ARG A 42 1.73 -16.07 -14.86
C ARG A 42 0.29 -15.74 -15.25
N LEU A 43 -0.44 -16.66 -15.88
CA LEU A 43 -1.86 -16.46 -16.21
C LEU A 43 -2.75 -16.55 -14.99
N THR A 44 -2.45 -17.48 -14.08
CA THR A 44 -3.13 -17.53 -12.78
C THR A 44 -2.93 -16.24 -12.01
N SER A 45 -1.71 -15.69 -12.04
CA SER A 45 -1.39 -14.38 -11.43
C SER A 45 -2.16 -13.24 -12.10
N LEU A 46 -2.23 -13.22 -13.44
CA LEU A 46 -3.04 -12.25 -14.18
C LEU A 46 -4.51 -12.30 -13.74
N HIS A 47 -5.13 -13.48 -13.68
CA HIS A 47 -6.53 -13.61 -13.27
C HIS A 47 -6.76 -13.09 -11.85
N GLN A 48 -5.86 -13.43 -10.92
CA GLN A 48 -5.94 -12.95 -9.53
C GLN A 48 -5.78 -11.43 -9.42
N LEU A 49 -4.97 -10.80 -10.27
CA LEU A 49 -4.85 -9.35 -10.29
C LEU A 49 -6.06 -8.68 -10.93
N MET A 50 -6.63 -9.30 -11.97
CA MET A 50 -7.86 -8.82 -12.60
C MET A 50 -9.07 -8.91 -11.67
N GLU A 51 -9.16 -9.93 -10.81
CA GLU A 51 -10.20 -10.03 -9.77
C GLU A 51 -10.21 -8.85 -8.78
N LYS A 52 -9.08 -8.15 -8.65
CA LYS A 52 -8.90 -6.99 -7.76
C LYS A 52 -9.27 -5.66 -8.42
N GLN A 53 -9.52 -5.64 -9.72
CA GLN A 53 -9.91 -4.43 -10.46
C GLN A 53 -11.34 -4.01 -10.09
N ALA A 54 -11.60 -2.71 -10.10
CA ALA A 54 -12.92 -2.16 -9.82
C ALA A 54 -13.83 -2.31 -11.06
N PHE A 55 -14.92 -3.06 -10.92
CA PHE A 55 -15.93 -3.23 -11.98
C PHE A 55 -17.27 -2.65 -11.55
N SER A 56 -17.97 -2.02 -12.50
CA SER A 56 -19.32 -1.49 -12.32
C SER A 56 -20.33 -2.57 -11.93
N THR A 57 -20.21 -3.77 -12.49
CA THR A 57 -21.07 -4.91 -12.17
C THR A 57 -20.30 -6.23 -12.18
N ALA A 58 -20.88 -7.26 -11.54
CA ALA A 58 -20.35 -8.62 -11.59
C ALA A 58 -20.35 -9.21 -13.00
N ALA A 59 -21.28 -8.79 -13.87
CA ALA A 59 -21.35 -9.24 -15.26
C ALA A 59 -20.25 -8.59 -16.11
N ASP A 60 -19.91 -7.33 -15.84
CA ASP A 60 -18.78 -6.64 -16.50
C ASP A 60 -17.45 -7.29 -16.10
N ARG A 61 -17.31 -7.67 -14.82
CA ARG A 61 -16.18 -8.47 -14.35
C ARG A 61 -16.06 -9.80 -15.09
N GLU A 62 -17.14 -10.57 -15.20
CA GLU A 62 -17.14 -11.88 -15.87
C GLU A 62 -16.74 -11.76 -17.35
N LYS A 63 -17.32 -10.79 -18.07
CA LYS A 63 -16.95 -10.49 -19.46
C LYS A 63 -15.50 -10.07 -19.62
N ALA A 64 -14.99 -9.26 -18.70
CA ALA A 64 -13.60 -8.81 -18.73
C ALA A 64 -12.64 -10.00 -18.57
N MET A 65 -12.91 -10.87 -17.60
CA MET A 65 -12.12 -12.09 -17.36
C MET A 65 -12.14 -13.03 -18.56
N GLU A 66 -13.32 -13.31 -19.11
CA GLU A 66 -13.49 -14.11 -20.32
C GLU A 66 -12.75 -13.49 -21.52
N GLY A 67 -12.86 -12.16 -21.70
CA GLY A 67 -12.22 -11.42 -22.77
C GLY A 67 -10.69 -11.49 -22.74
N ALA A 68 -10.08 -11.46 -21.55
CA ALA A 68 -8.63 -11.63 -21.43
C ALA A 68 -8.21 -13.05 -21.82
N GLU A 69 -8.81 -14.09 -21.27
CA GLU A 69 -8.50 -15.49 -21.65
C GLU A 69 -8.72 -15.74 -23.14
N TYR A 70 -9.79 -15.16 -23.68
CA TYR A 70 -10.18 -15.23 -25.08
C TYR A 70 -9.16 -14.57 -26.01
N LEU A 71 -8.61 -13.41 -25.65
CA LEU A 71 -7.55 -12.73 -26.40
C LEU A 71 -6.21 -13.51 -26.37
N LEU A 72 -6.01 -14.40 -25.42
CA LEU A 72 -4.73 -15.09 -25.16
C LEU A 72 -4.60 -16.44 -25.84
N PHE A 73 -5.67 -17.24 -25.82
CA PHE A 73 -5.61 -18.66 -26.17
C PHE A 73 -6.63 -19.08 -27.22
N ASP A 74 -7.77 -18.43 -27.20
CA ASP A 74 -8.84 -18.69 -28.15
C ASP A 74 -9.07 -17.46 -29.02
N SER A 75 -7.97 -16.82 -29.48
CA SER A 75 -8.01 -15.78 -30.51
C SER A 75 -8.39 -16.39 -31.88
N ALA A 76 -9.33 -17.33 -31.83
CA ALA A 76 -10.20 -17.70 -32.89
C ALA A 76 -11.21 -16.55 -33.26
N TYR A 77 -10.95 -15.31 -32.83
CA TYR A 77 -11.66 -14.11 -33.28
C TYR A 77 -10.92 -13.51 -34.48
N ALA A 78 -11.14 -14.12 -35.64
CA ALA A 78 -11.42 -13.28 -36.80
C ALA A 78 -12.71 -12.51 -36.48
N ALA A 79 -13.16 -11.63 -37.34
CA ALA A 79 -14.60 -11.63 -37.58
C ALA A 79 -15.01 -13.09 -37.91
N VAL A 80 -15.38 -13.86 -36.88
CA VAL A 80 -15.73 -15.29 -36.83
C VAL A 80 -14.74 -16.24 -37.56
N GLU A 81 -14.03 -17.09 -36.82
CA GLU A 81 -13.03 -18.10 -37.29
C GLU A 81 -11.56 -17.65 -37.44
N GLY A 82 -11.04 -17.01 -36.43
CA GLY A 82 -9.81 -17.48 -35.81
C GLY A 82 -8.56 -17.84 -36.56
N GLY A 83 -8.21 -17.03 -37.56
CA GLY A 83 -6.95 -17.14 -38.27
C GLY A 83 -6.08 -15.92 -38.08
N THR A 84 -4.80 -16.10 -38.42
CA THR A 84 -3.87 -15.06 -38.90
C THR A 84 -4.57 -13.80 -39.42
N PHE A 85 -4.30 -12.64 -38.83
CA PHE A 85 -4.73 -11.35 -39.36
C PHE A 85 -4.04 -11.08 -40.72
N PRO A 86 -4.76 -11.03 -41.84
CA PRO A 86 -4.14 -11.10 -43.18
C PRO A 86 -3.68 -9.75 -43.75
N TYR A 87 -3.83 -8.64 -43.02
CA TYR A 87 -3.57 -7.30 -43.57
C TYR A 87 -2.36 -6.61 -42.91
N PRO A 88 -1.30 -6.30 -43.69
CA PRO A 88 -0.23 -5.41 -43.23
C PRO A 88 -0.81 -4.01 -42.98
N ASN A 89 -0.49 -3.43 -41.82
CA ASN A 89 -1.01 -2.16 -41.37
C ASN A 89 -0.40 -1.00 -42.17
N SER A 90 -1.11 -0.51 -43.19
CA SER A 90 -0.71 0.73 -43.88
C SER A 90 -1.87 1.61 -44.33
N GLY A 91 -3.06 1.51 -43.71
CA GLY A 91 -4.21 2.36 -44.03
C GLY A 91 -5.21 2.47 -42.88
N GLY A 92 -6.08 3.48 -42.90
CA GLY A 92 -7.21 3.57 -41.98
C GLY A 92 -8.26 2.53 -42.32
N TYR A 93 -8.67 1.72 -41.35
CA TYR A 93 -9.70 0.70 -41.50
C TYR A 93 -11.03 1.22 -40.97
N VAL A 94 -12.12 0.85 -41.64
CA VAL A 94 -13.50 0.98 -41.14
C VAL A 94 -14.06 -0.44 -41.10
N MET A 95 -14.32 -0.95 -39.91
CA MET A 95 -14.83 -2.30 -39.71
C MET A 95 -16.04 -2.27 -38.78
N ASN A 96 -17.10 -2.98 -39.16
CA ASN A 96 -18.27 -3.19 -38.31
C ASN A 96 -18.10 -4.53 -37.58
N VAL A 97 -18.05 -4.48 -36.26
CA VAL A 97 -18.04 -5.66 -35.38
C VAL A 97 -19.45 -5.83 -34.85
N ASP A 98 -20.00 -7.04 -34.97
CA ASP A 98 -21.33 -7.41 -34.48
C ASP A 98 -21.28 -8.85 -33.96
N ASP A 99 -21.54 -9.06 -32.67
CA ASP A 99 -21.56 -10.37 -32.02
C ASP A 99 -22.97 -10.79 -31.55
N GLY A 100 -24.00 -10.03 -31.93
CA GLY A 100 -25.38 -10.24 -31.50
C GLY A 100 -25.78 -9.59 -30.17
N ILE A 101 -24.84 -9.00 -29.42
CA ILE A 101 -25.09 -8.19 -28.20
C ILE A 101 -24.51 -6.78 -28.36
N TYR A 102 -23.41 -6.64 -29.12
CA TYR A 102 -22.68 -5.38 -29.34
C TYR A 102 -22.47 -5.13 -30.83
N GLN A 103 -22.68 -3.88 -31.26
CA GLN A 103 -22.39 -3.45 -32.64
C GLN A 103 -21.56 -2.16 -32.64
N VAL A 104 -20.37 -2.18 -33.25
CA VAL A 104 -19.48 -1.00 -33.30
C VAL A 104 -18.77 -0.84 -34.63
N GLU A 105 -18.69 0.42 -35.09
CA GLU A 105 -17.88 0.84 -36.23
C GLU A 105 -16.50 1.34 -35.74
N VAL A 106 -15.43 0.64 -36.12
CA VAL A 106 -14.05 0.99 -35.75
C VAL A 106 -13.37 1.72 -36.90
N LYS A 107 -13.05 3.00 -36.68
CA LYS A 107 -12.24 3.84 -37.59
C LYS A 107 -10.86 4.11 -37.01
N ALA A 108 -9.83 3.36 -37.42
CA ALA A 108 -8.49 3.46 -36.86
C ALA A 108 -7.42 2.86 -37.81
N ALA A 109 -6.14 3.21 -37.61
CA ALA A 109 -5.00 2.61 -38.31
C ALA A 109 -4.06 1.95 -37.29
N GLY A 110 -3.40 0.85 -37.64
CA GLY A 110 -2.33 0.33 -36.80
C GLY A 110 -2.80 -0.45 -35.56
N CYS A 111 -1.88 -0.57 -34.61
CA CYS A 111 -2.06 -1.01 -33.23
C CYS A 111 -3.16 -0.24 -32.46
N TYR A 112 -3.49 0.98 -32.88
CA TYR A 112 -4.57 1.76 -32.27
C TYR A 112 -5.95 1.12 -32.51
N ALA A 113 -6.17 0.51 -33.68
CA ALA A 113 -7.40 -0.25 -33.94
C ALA A 113 -7.48 -1.50 -33.06
N TYR A 114 -6.34 -2.16 -32.88
CA TYR A 114 -6.20 -3.36 -32.06
C TYR A 114 -6.49 -3.07 -30.58
N SER A 115 -5.83 -2.07 -29.98
CA SER A 115 -6.07 -1.73 -28.58
C SER A 115 -7.53 -1.37 -28.37
N LYS A 116 -8.14 -0.60 -29.30
CA LYS A 116 -9.55 -0.18 -29.20
C LYS A 116 -10.48 -1.38 -29.15
N TYR A 117 -10.17 -2.37 -29.96
CA TYR A 117 -10.91 -3.61 -30.02
C TYR A 117 -10.79 -4.41 -28.71
N ALA A 118 -9.57 -4.62 -28.22
CA ALA A 118 -9.34 -5.31 -26.95
C ALA A 118 -10.06 -4.62 -25.77
N SER A 119 -10.04 -3.28 -25.74
CA SER A 119 -10.74 -2.49 -24.73
C SER A 119 -12.25 -2.68 -24.78
N TYR A 120 -12.86 -2.66 -25.97
CA TYR A 120 -14.30 -2.92 -26.12
C TYR A 120 -14.69 -4.33 -25.71
N VAL A 121 -13.84 -5.32 -25.98
CA VAL A 121 -14.07 -6.72 -25.55
C VAL A 121 -14.05 -6.81 -24.03
N SER A 122 -13.15 -6.08 -23.38
CA SER A 122 -13.03 -6.08 -21.93
C SER A 122 -14.14 -5.28 -21.23
N TYR A 123 -14.33 -3.98 -21.53
CA TYR A 123 -15.49 -3.16 -21.12
C TYR A 123 -15.43 -1.70 -21.61
N GLY A 124 -16.61 -1.07 -21.74
CA GLY A 124 -16.84 0.38 -21.69
C GLY A 124 -16.86 1.18 -23.01
N GLU A 125 -16.99 2.52 -22.91
CA GLU A 125 -17.15 3.44 -24.05
C GLU A 125 -15.86 4.23 -24.33
N PHE A 126 -15.39 4.16 -25.57
CA PHE A 126 -14.25 4.94 -26.06
C PHE A 126 -14.58 6.44 -26.13
N GLY A 127 -13.80 7.34 -25.51
CA GLY A 127 -14.09 8.76 -25.74
C GLY A 127 -13.24 9.90 -25.18
N LYS A 128 -12.41 9.73 -24.15
CA LYS A 128 -11.72 10.89 -23.51
C LYS A 128 -10.24 10.63 -23.27
N LYS A 129 -9.42 11.68 -23.31
CA LYS A 129 -7.98 11.60 -23.04
C LYS A 129 -7.71 12.00 -21.61
N CYS A 130 -7.17 11.10 -20.81
CA CYS A 130 -6.70 11.44 -19.47
C CYS A 130 -5.19 11.66 -19.49
N ARG A 131 -4.72 12.85 -19.10
CA ARG A 131 -3.30 13.20 -19.09
C ARG A 131 -2.78 13.31 -17.67
N LEU A 132 -1.57 12.81 -17.48
CA LEU A 132 -0.83 12.91 -16.22
C LEU A 132 -0.44 14.36 -15.94
N ARG A 133 -0.61 14.83 -14.70
CA ARG A 133 -0.21 16.18 -14.24
C ARG A 133 0.64 16.11 -12.98
N ASP A 134 1.50 17.09 -12.73
CA ASP A 134 2.24 17.21 -11.46
C ASP A 134 1.41 17.93 -10.38
N GLY A 135 1.94 18.05 -9.15
CA GLY A 135 1.27 18.74 -8.03
C GLY A 135 0.95 20.22 -8.27
N GLY A 136 1.56 20.85 -9.29
CA GLY A 136 1.23 22.19 -9.76
C GLY A 136 0.19 22.24 -10.88
N GLY A 137 -0.37 21.09 -11.27
CA GLY A 137 -1.34 20.96 -12.35
C GLY A 137 -0.73 21.00 -13.76
N ARG A 138 0.61 21.04 -13.87
CA ARG A 138 1.31 21.04 -15.15
C ARG A 138 1.28 19.62 -15.72
N GLU A 139 0.97 19.50 -17.00
CA GLU A 139 1.01 18.21 -17.70
C GLU A 139 2.43 17.63 -17.69
N ILE A 140 2.52 16.36 -17.32
CA ILE A 140 3.74 15.57 -17.41
C ILE A 140 3.78 14.97 -18.80
N THR A 141 4.91 15.17 -19.45
CA THR A 141 5.13 14.84 -20.86
C THR A 141 6.40 14.00 -20.99
N HIS A 142 6.71 13.56 -22.19
CA HIS A 142 7.93 12.79 -22.48
C HIS A 142 9.24 13.52 -22.18
N THR A 143 9.20 14.84 -21.97
CA THR A 143 10.38 15.62 -21.59
C THR A 143 10.64 15.60 -20.08
N ASP A 144 9.70 15.07 -19.29
CA ASP A 144 9.87 14.83 -17.86
C ASP A 144 10.52 13.45 -17.64
N GLU A 145 11.29 13.28 -16.56
CA GLU A 145 11.90 11.99 -16.21
C GLU A 145 10.81 11.01 -15.75
N LEU A 146 10.58 9.97 -16.53
CA LEU A 146 9.69 8.88 -16.19
C LEU A 146 10.49 7.74 -15.55
N THR A 147 10.31 7.55 -14.25
CA THR A 147 10.90 6.42 -13.49
C THR A 147 9.92 5.25 -13.40
N GLY A 148 10.41 4.04 -13.07
CA GLY A 148 9.55 2.90 -12.80
C GLY A 148 8.58 3.16 -11.64
N GLU A 149 9.03 3.86 -10.60
CA GLU A 149 8.22 4.25 -9.45
C GLU A 149 7.03 5.15 -9.86
N ILE A 150 7.29 6.18 -10.66
CA ILE A 150 6.26 7.07 -11.19
C ILE A 150 5.22 6.29 -11.99
N LEU A 151 5.67 5.37 -12.85
CA LEU A 151 4.79 4.56 -13.67
C LEU A 151 3.97 3.57 -12.84
N ARG A 152 4.59 2.92 -11.84
CA ARG A 152 3.92 1.99 -10.92
C ARG A 152 2.79 2.69 -10.19
N ASP A 153 3.09 3.80 -9.54
CA ASP A 153 2.12 4.52 -8.72
C ASP A 153 0.95 5.04 -9.56
N PHE A 154 1.24 5.44 -10.80
CA PHE A 154 0.22 5.85 -11.75
C PHE A 154 -0.66 4.68 -12.19
N LEU A 155 -0.08 3.58 -12.67
CA LEU A 155 -0.84 2.44 -13.19
C LEU A 155 -1.63 1.71 -12.10
N LEU A 156 -1.09 1.58 -10.89
CA LEU A 156 -1.81 0.95 -9.77
C LEU A 156 -2.96 1.79 -9.25
N ARG A 157 -2.86 3.11 -9.36
CA ARG A 157 -3.89 4.04 -8.85
C ARG A 157 -4.98 4.31 -9.87
N TYR A 158 -4.63 4.39 -11.15
CA TYR A 158 -5.52 4.87 -12.19
C TYR A 158 -5.74 3.88 -13.33
N GLY A 159 -4.83 2.92 -13.50
CA GLY A 159 -4.89 1.97 -14.61
C GLY A 159 -6.04 1.00 -14.42
N GLN A 160 -6.97 1.03 -15.35
CA GLN A 160 -8.06 0.08 -15.42
C GLN A 160 -7.88 -0.88 -16.58
N MET A 161 -8.30 -2.11 -16.39
CA MET A 161 -8.29 -3.12 -17.44
C MET A 161 -8.95 -2.60 -18.74
N GLY A 162 -8.36 -2.93 -19.88
CA GLY A 162 -8.83 -2.42 -21.15
C GLY A 162 -8.36 -0.99 -21.45
N GLU A 163 -7.82 -0.22 -20.51
CA GLU A 163 -7.32 1.12 -20.84
C GLU A 163 -6.12 1.07 -21.77
N HIS A 164 -6.09 2.03 -22.69
CA HIS A 164 -4.97 2.14 -23.62
C HIS A 164 -3.86 2.94 -22.97
N LEU A 165 -2.76 2.26 -22.67
CA LEU A 165 -1.51 2.91 -22.38
C LEU A 165 -0.87 3.35 -23.70
N ARG A 166 -0.99 4.63 -24.00
CA ARG A 166 -0.47 5.15 -25.26
C ARG A 166 0.97 5.56 -25.10
N LEU A 167 1.80 5.06 -26.00
CA LEU A 167 3.19 5.42 -26.16
C LEU A 167 3.26 6.19 -27.46
N ASP A 168 3.23 7.53 -27.41
CA ASP A 168 3.26 8.44 -28.57
C ASP A 168 1.92 8.65 -29.33
N GLY A 169 1.97 9.34 -30.48
CA GLY A 169 0.80 9.63 -31.31
C GLY A 169 0.25 8.45 -32.12
N VAL A 170 0.90 7.29 -32.10
CA VAL A 170 0.75 6.21 -33.09
C VAL A 170 0.70 4.82 -32.43
N HIS A 171 1.40 4.57 -31.32
CA HIS A 171 1.45 3.27 -30.66
C HIS A 171 0.69 3.20 -29.32
N SER A 172 -0.02 2.11 -29.06
CA SER A 172 -0.71 1.85 -27.78
C SER A 172 -0.65 0.39 -27.43
N VAL A 173 -0.61 0.11 -26.12
CA VAL A 173 -0.83 -1.22 -25.55
C VAL A 173 -2.08 -1.19 -24.69
N THR A 174 -2.73 -2.34 -24.52
CA THR A 174 -3.91 -2.44 -23.66
C THR A 174 -3.48 -2.95 -22.29
N PHE A 175 -3.66 -2.13 -21.26
CA PHE A 175 -3.41 -2.53 -19.87
C PHE A 175 -4.44 -3.56 -19.43
N LEU A 176 -4.01 -4.61 -18.73
CA LEU A 176 -4.90 -5.64 -18.20
C LEU A 176 -4.93 -5.62 -16.68
N ALA A 177 -3.78 -5.72 -16.02
CA ALA A 177 -3.65 -5.65 -14.58
C ALA A 177 -2.18 -5.46 -14.17
N GLY A 178 -1.90 -5.01 -12.95
CA GLY A 178 -0.53 -4.87 -12.44
C GLY A 178 -0.44 -5.04 -10.92
N ASP A 179 0.78 -5.21 -10.43
CA ASP A 179 1.15 -5.33 -9.02
C ASP A 179 2.29 -4.37 -8.67
N GLU A 180 3.08 -4.62 -7.62
CA GLU A 180 4.18 -3.71 -7.25
C GLU A 180 5.42 -3.87 -8.12
N GLU A 181 5.59 -5.03 -8.77
CA GLU A 181 6.77 -5.37 -9.55
C GLU A 181 6.60 -5.02 -11.03
N GLY A 182 5.40 -5.20 -11.57
CA GLY A 182 5.13 -5.00 -12.98
C GLY A 182 3.67 -5.10 -13.37
N PHE A 183 3.43 -5.10 -14.67
CA PHE A 183 2.07 -5.16 -15.19
C PHE A 183 1.96 -6.00 -16.47
N TYR A 184 0.74 -6.47 -16.67
CA TYR A 184 0.29 -7.22 -17.82
C TYR A 184 -0.36 -6.30 -18.83
N PHE A 185 0.05 -6.47 -20.07
CA PHE A 185 -0.55 -5.76 -21.19
C PHE A 185 -0.54 -6.64 -22.44
N THR A 186 -1.41 -6.32 -23.37
CA THR A 186 -1.36 -6.91 -24.70
C THR A 186 -0.66 -5.98 -25.67
N GLU A 187 0.18 -6.58 -26.51
CA GLU A 187 0.84 -5.87 -27.59
C GLU A 187 0.82 -6.66 -28.89
N TYR A 188 1.19 -5.94 -29.93
CA TYR A 188 1.37 -6.46 -31.26
C TYR A 188 2.80 -6.11 -31.70
N SER A 189 3.64 -7.13 -31.88
CA SER A 189 5.10 -6.91 -31.90
C SER A 189 5.63 -6.31 -33.22
N SER A 190 4.89 -6.35 -34.33
CA SER A 190 5.24 -5.60 -35.56
C SER A 190 4.13 -5.68 -36.62
N ASP A 191 4.04 -4.70 -37.54
CA ASP A 191 3.07 -4.62 -38.66
C ASP A 191 2.98 -5.84 -39.60
N ASN A 192 3.92 -6.79 -39.50
CA ASN A 192 3.95 -8.02 -40.29
C ASN A 192 3.74 -9.28 -39.44
N ASP A 193 3.45 -9.14 -38.15
CA ASP A 193 3.35 -10.22 -37.20
C ASP A 193 1.90 -10.32 -36.71
N PRO A 194 1.08 -11.22 -37.25
CA PRO A 194 -0.37 -11.23 -37.01
C PRO A 194 -0.77 -11.62 -35.58
N PHE A 195 0.19 -11.88 -34.70
CA PHE A 195 -0.07 -12.38 -33.35
C PHE A 195 -0.17 -11.23 -32.34
N ILE A 196 -1.25 -11.28 -31.57
CA ILE A 196 -1.39 -10.54 -30.33
C ILE A 196 -0.68 -11.34 -29.25
N ARG A 197 0.08 -10.64 -28.41
CA ARG A 197 0.83 -11.29 -27.35
C ARG A 197 0.55 -10.64 -26.03
N LEU A 198 0.43 -11.49 -25.02
CA LEU A 198 0.49 -11.05 -23.64
C LEU A 198 1.92 -10.92 -23.19
N ARG A 199 2.18 -9.80 -22.55
CA ARG A 199 3.47 -9.42 -22.00
C ARG A 199 3.30 -9.15 -20.53
N TYR A 200 4.32 -9.52 -19.79
CA TYR A 200 4.60 -8.98 -18.47
C TYR A 200 5.93 -8.22 -18.53
N VAL A 201 5.96 -7.04 -17.92
CA VAL A 201 7.13 -6.17 -17.83
C VAL A 201 7.19 -5.51 -16.47
N THR A 202 8.39 -5.28 -15.94
CA THR A 202 8.54 -4.47 -14.73
C THR A 202 8.34 -2.99 -15.04
N TYR A 203 7.91 -2.20 -14.06
CA TYR A 203 7.70 -0.77 -14.28
C TYR A 203 8.98 -0.04 -14.67
N GLU A 204 10.09 -0.37 -14.01
CA GLU A 204 11.41 0.22 -14.30
C GLU A 204 11.85 -0.05 -15.74
N ASP A 205 11.72 -1.30 -16.16
CA ASP A 205 12.07 -1.74 -17.52
C ASP A 205 11.22 -1.04 -18.59
N PHE A 206 9.92 -0.87 -18.33
CA PHE A 206 9.01 -0.19 -19.26
C PHE A 206 9.27 1.32 -19.30
N ALA A 207 9.43 1.96 -18.14
CA ALA A 207 9.71 3.38 -18.02
C ALA A 207 11.04 3.76 -18.69
N ALA A 208 12.11 3.01 -18.43
CA ALA A 208 13.41 3.21 -19.08
C ALA A 208 13.31 3.08 -20.61
N SER A 209 12.48 2.16 -21.10
CA SER A 209 12.24 2.01 -22.54
C SER A 209 11.46 3.18 -23.13
N ALA A 210 10.39 3.63 -22.47
CA ALA A 210 9.60 4.76 -22.92
C ALA A 210 10.42 6.06 -22.92
N GLN A 211 11.27 6.26 -21.90
CA GLN A 211 12.18 7.39 -21.78
C GLN A 211 13.21 7.43 -22.91
N LYS A 212 13.79 6.27 -23.26
CA LYS A 212 14.77 6.14 -24.35
C LYS A 212 14.19 6.53 -25.71
N GLU A 213 12.93 6.19 -25.95
CA GLU A 213 12.23 6.47 -27.21
C GLU A 213 11.60 7.88 -27.24
N ASN A 214 11.77 8.67 -26.17
CA ASN A 214 11.22 10.02 -26.01
C ASN A 214 9.70 10.07 -26.17
N THR A 215 9.05 9.09 -25.54
CA THR A 215 7.65 8.78 -25.75
C THR A 215 6.80 9.23 -24.57
N ALA A 216 5.67 9.89 -24.84
CA ALA A 216 4.77 10.35 -23.77
C ALA A 216 3.75 9.26 -23.44
N ILE A 217 3.42 9.14 -22.16
CA ILE A 217 2.49 8.15 -21.61
C ILE A 217 1.21 8.84 -21.17
N TRP A 218 0.07 8.36 -21.66
CA TRP A 218 -1.24 8.77 -21.18
C TRP A 218 -2.26 7.66 -21.36
N PHE A 219 -3.35 7.72 -20.58
CA PHE A 219 -4.49 6.85 -20.76
C PHE A 219 -5.48 7.45 -21.76
N LEU A 220 -6.02 6.58 -22.61
CA LEU A 220 -7.21 6.88 -23.38
C LEU A 220 -8.35 6.08 -22.78
N ASP A 221 -9.34 6.81 -22.29
CA ASP A 221 -10.43 6.33 -21.45
C ASP A 221 -11.29 5.31 -22.21
N SER A 222 -11.38 4.12 -21.63
CA SER A 222 -12.34 3.08 -21.98
C SER A 222 -13.40 2.87 -20.89
N ASN A 223 -13.32 3.53 -19.72
CA ASN A 223 -14.30 3.45 -18.65
C ASN A 223 -14.71 4.82 -18.07
N PRO A 224 -15.87 5.37 -18.47
CA PRO A 224 -16.28 6.73 -18.12
C PRO A 224 -16.69 6.92 -16.65
N MET A 225 -16.64 5.89 -15.78
CA MET A 225 -17.10 5.99 -14.39
C MET A 225 -16.09 6.60 -13.42
N GLU A 226 -14.79 6.59 -13.70
CA GLU A 226 -13.77 7.05 -12.74
C GLU A 226 -12.73 8.03 -13.31
N ASN A 227 -12.68 8.21 -14.63
CA ASN A 227 -11.75 9.14 -15.29
C ASN A 227 -12.49 10.36 -15.85
N ASP A 228 -13.07 11.18 -14.97
CA ASP A 228 -13.56 12.48 -15.38
C ASP A 228 -12.37 13.42 -15.68
N GLU A 229 -12.45 14.25 -16.72
CA GLU A 229 -11.38 15.21 -17.04
C GLU A 229 -11.13 16.22 -15.89
N ASP A 230 -12.06 16.30 -14.95
CA ASP A 230 -12.03 17.11 -13.72
C ASP A 230 -11.39 16.41 -12.50
N SER A 231 -11.02 15.13 -12.56
CA SER A 231 -10.50 14.39 -11.40
C SER A 231 -9.07 14.76 -10.98
N GLY A 232 -8.35 15.55 -11.80
CA GLY A 232 -7.05 16.10 -11.43
C GLY A 232 -6.02 15.03 -11.08
N ASN A 233 -5.75 14.12 -12.03
CA ASN A 233 -4.74 13.05 -11.88
C ASN A 233 -3.32 13.63 -11.75
N ILE A 234 -2.99 13.97 -10.51
CA ILE A 234 -1.73 14.55 -10.05
C ILE A 234 -0.79 13.40 -9.65
N LEU A 235 0.42 13.35 -10.21
CA LEU A 235 1.48 12.48 -9.72
C LEU A 235 1.73 12.76 -8.24
N PRO A 236 1.83 11.73 -7.39
CA PRO A 236 2.29 11.92 -6.03
C PRO A 236 3.66 12.60 -6.07
N GLN A 237 3.80 13.69 -5.33
CA GLN A 237 5.12 14.25 -5.06
C GLN A 237 5.85 13.29 -4.12
N PRO A 238 7.17 13.09 -4.29
CA PRO A 238 7.94 12.32 -3.35
C PRO A 238 8.09 13.15 -2.07
N GLU A 239 7.13 13.08 -1.15
CA GLU A 239 7.25 13.68 0.19
C GLU A 239 6.45 12.90 1.25
N GLU A 240 7.14 12.65 2.37
CA GLU A 240 6.69 12.46 3.75
C GLU A 240 5.54 11.47 4.05
N ALA A 241 5.93 10.37 4.72
CA ALA A 241 5.14 9.53 5.64
C ALA A 241 3.63 9.38 5.36
N GLN A 242 3.27 8.77 4.23
CA GLN A 242 1.90 8.27 4.05
C GLN A 242 1.71 6.93 4.78
N GLY A 243 0.54 6.75 5.37
CA GLY A 243 0.10 5.49 5.95
C GLY A 243 -0.19 4.47 4.84
N ILE A 244 0.48 3.32 4.90
CA ILE A 244 0.27 2.15 4.07
C ILE A 244 -0.96 1.40 4.58
N GLN A 245 -1.92 1.11 3.70
CA GLN A 245 -3.10 0.32 4.06
C GLN A 245 -2.80 -1.19 3.94
N VAL A 246 -2.98 -1.95 5.02
CA VAL A 246 -2.74 -3.39 5.06
C VAL A 246 -4.08 -4.12 5.20
N LEU A 247 -4.50 -4.83 4.15
CA LEU A 247 -5.69 -5.68 4.21
C LEU A 247 -5.31 -7.12 4.57
N VAL A 248 -5.81 -7.65 5.68
CA VAL A 248 -5.45 -9.00 6.15
C VAL A 248 -6.65 -9.94 6.06
N HIS A 249 -6.56 -10.97 5.23
CA HIS A 249 -7.60 -12.01 5.14
C HIS A 249 -7.49 -12.99 6.31
N LEU A 250 -8.56 -13.24 7.04
CA LEU A 250 -8.47 -14.09 8.23
C LEU A 250 -8.60 -15.59 7.91
N ASN A 251 -9.11 -15.97 6.75
CA ASN A 251 -9.39 -17.35 6.42
C ASN A 251 -9.03 -17.72 4.97
N PRO A 252 -8.86 -19.02 4.65
CA PRO A 252 -8.50 -19.46 3.29
C PRO A 252 -9.57 -19.18 2.23
N SER A 253 -10.82 -18.96 2.65
CA SER A 253 -11.91 -18.55 1.75
C SER A 253 -11.94 -17.04 1.50
N TYR A 254 -11.07 -16.27 2.14
CA TYR A 254 -10.92 -14.82 2.04
C TYR A 254 -12.19 -14.02 2.34
N SER A 255 -13.18 -14.66 2.97
CA SER A 255 -14.51 -14.10 3.23
C SER A 255 -14.55 -13.21 4.48
N ARG A 256 -13.45 -13.16 5.23
CA ARG A 256 -13.28 -12.38 6.45
C ARG A 256 -11.96 -11.62 6.34
N GLN A 257 -11.98 -10.33 6.67
CA GLN A 257 -10.81 -9.48 6.57
C GLN A 257 -10.80 -8.36 7.62
N VAL A 258 -9.61 -7.84 7.90
CA VAL A 258 -9.36 -6.68 8.77
C VAL A 258 -8.40 -5.74 8.06
N GLU A 259 -8.57 -4.44 8.26
CA GLU A 259 -7.66 -3.41 7.74
C GLU A 259 -6.79 -2.86 8.87
N LEU A 260 -5.50 -2.69 8.57
CA LEU A 260 -4.52 -2.01 9.42
C LEU A 260 -3.95 -0.82 8.65
N THR A 261 -3.46 0.19 9.35
CA THR A 261 -2.69 1.28 8.75
C THR A 261 -1.31 1.30 9.39
N VAL A 262 -0.26 1.18 8.57
CA VAL A 262 1.14 1.16 9.02
C VAL A 262 1.92 2.31 8.39
N LYS A 263 2.85 2.93 9.11
CA LYS A 263 3.65 4.01 8.55
C LYS A 263 4.73 3.44 7.63
N SER A 264 4.92 4.08 6.48
CA SER A 264 6.01 3.72 5.56
C SER A 264 7.36 3.82 6.27
N GLY A 265 8.17 2.76 6.16
CA GLY A 265 9.47 2.66 6.83
C GLY A 265 9.42 2.16 8.29
N GLU A 266 8.24 1.94 8.86
CA GLU A 266 8.07 1.33 10.18
C GLU A 266 7.68 -0.17 10.09
N ALA A 267 7.87 -0.89 11.19
CA ALA A 267 7.48 -2.29 11.28
C ALA A 267 5.95 -2.42 11.28
N VAL A 268 5.43 -3.51 10.69
CA VAL A 268 3.98 -3.78 10.57
C VAL A 268 3.27 -3.80 11.92
N GLY A 269 3.95 -4.24 12.98
CA GLY A 269 3.35 -4.37 14.30
C GLY A 269 2.37 -5.54 14.36
N ALA A 270 1.44 -5.49 15.33
CA ALA A 270 0.58 -6.62 15.67
C ALA A 270 -0.28 -7.08 14.48
N LEU A 271 -0.19 -8.38 14.15
CA LEU A 271 -1.01 -9.01 13.11
C LEU A 271 -2.23 -9.72 13.71
N PRO A 272 -3.38 -9.75 13.00
CA PRO A 272 -4.58 -10.38 13.52
C PRO A 272 -4.43 -11.91 13.63
N VAL A 273 -5.34 -12.53 14.39
CA VAL A 273 -5.38 -14.00 14.56
C VAL A 273 -6.12 -14.64 13.38
N PRO A 274 -5.54 -15.66 12.71
CA PRO A 274 -6.21 -16.35 11.60
C PRO A 274 -7.33 -17.28 12.11
N GLU A 275 -8.31 -17.56 11.25
CA GLU A 275 -9.32 -18.59 11.51
C GLU A 275 -8.69 -20.00 11.39
N GLY A 276 -9.13 -20.94 12.21
CA GLY A 276 -8.66 -22.32 12.18
C GLY A 276 -9.13 -23.07 10.93
N VAL A 277 -8.28 -23.97 10.40
CA VAL A 277 -8.61 -24.84 9.26
C VAL A 277 -8.54 -26.29 9.70
N GLU A 278 -9.60 -27.06 9.45
CA GLU A 278 -9.62 -28.47 9.81
C GLU A 278 -8.54 -29.24 9.04
N GLY A 279 -7.66 -29.94 9.79
CA GLY A 279 -6.61 -30.77 9.20
C GLY A 279 -5.35 -30.05 8.73
N ALA A 280 -5.21 -28.74 9.00
CA ALA A 280 -4.02 -27.96 8.64
C ALA A 280 -3.58 -27.01 9.77
N VAL A 281 -2.27 -26.76 9.89
CA VAL A 281 -1.69 -25.84 10.88
C VAL A 281 -1.32 -24.53 10.21
N PHE A 282 -1.62 -23.41 10.87
CA PHE A 282 -1.24 -22.08 10.37
C PHE A 282 0.27 -21.94 10.26
N ALA A 283 0.74 -21.60 9.07
CA ALA A 283 2.14 -21.50 8.67
C ALA A 283 2.64 -20.04 8.57
N GLY A 284 1.75 -19.05 8.75
CA GLY A 284 2.08 -17.63 8.79
C GLY A 284 1.28 -16.76 7.83
N TRP A 285 1.55 -15.46 7.91
CA TRP A 285 1.04 -14.42 7.03
C TRP A 285 1.98 -14.23 5.85
N TYR A 286 1.42 -14.06 4.65
CA TYR A 286 2.21 -13.92 3.43
C TYR A 286 1.63 -12.85 2.52
N THR A 287 2.47 -12.14 1.77
CA THR A 287 2.04 -11.13 0.78
C THR A 287 1.27 -11.73 -0.40
N HIS A 288 1.25 -13.06 -0.51
CA HIS A 288 0.49 -13.79 -1.51
C HIS A 288 0.10 -15.19 -1.00
N ALA A 289 -1.06 -15.70 -1.42
CA ALA A 289 -1.63 -16.95 -0.92
C ALA A 289 -0.77 -18.21 -1.20
N ILE A 290 0.06 -18.19 -2.26
CA ILE A 290 0.82 -19.36 -2.72
C ILE A 290 2.33 -19.12 -2.74
N SER A 291 2.77 -17.96 -3.22
CA SER A 291 4.15 -17.67 -3.62
C SER A 291 4.79 -16.46 -2.92
N GLY A 292 4.08 -15.85 -1.97
CA GLY A 292 4.48 -14.57 -1.36
C GLY A 292 5.57 -14.74 -0.31
N GLU A 293 6.13 -13.60 0.08
CA GLU A 293 7.09 -13.53 1.17
C GLU A 293 6.36 -13.62 2.52
N ARG A 294 7.03 -14.21 3.50
CA ARG A 294 6.48 -14.35 4.85
C ARG A 294 6.53 -12.99 5.55
N VAL A 295 5.38 -12.54 6.04
CA VAL A 295 5.24 -11.30 6.79
C VAL A 295 5.16 -11.62 8.28
N THR A 296 5.90 -10.83 9.05
CA THR A 296 5.92 -10.88 10.51
C THR A 296 5.69 -9.48 11.03
N GLU A 297 5.46 -9.33 12.34
CA GLU A 297 5.28 -8.02 12.97
C GLU A 297 6.51 -7.11 12.82
N ALA A 298 7.69 -7.70 12.59
CA ALA A 298 8.95 -7.00 12.34
C ALA A 298 9.18 -6.63 10.86
N THR A 299 8.31 -7.06 9.95
CA THR A 299 8.43 -6.73 8.52
C THR A 299 8.21 -5.23 8.33
N VAL A 300 9.02 -4.59 7.49
CA VAL A 300 8.92 -3.15 7.18
C VAL A 300 8.50 -3.00 5.73
N PHE A 301 7.47 -2.18 5.48
CA PHE A 301 7.04 -1.82 4.14
C PHE A 301 7.48 -0.39 3.82
N GLN A 302 8.02 -0.17 2.62
CA GLN A 302 8.48 1.14 2.18
C GLN A 302 8.20 1.30 0.68
N GLY A 303 7.82 2.50 0.28
CA GLY A 303 7.61 2.84 -1.13
C GLY A 303 6.40 2.14 -1.75
N ILE A 304 5.41 1.78 -0.94
CA ILE A 304 4.12 1.20 -1.36
C ILE A 304 3.00 1.89 -0.59
N SER A 305 1.80 1.96 -1.15
CA SER A 305 0.63 2.60 -0.51
C SER A 305 -0.35 1.60 0.11
N SER A 306 -0.27 0.31 -0.28
CA SER A 306 -1.11 -0.74 0.29
C SER A 306 -0.50 -2.12 0.10
N VAL A 307 -0.87 -3.09 0.95
CA VAL A 307 -0.44 -4.50 0.86
C VAL A 307 -1.54 -5.44 1.38
N VAL A 308 -1.66 -6.62 0.80
CA VAL A 308 -2.65 -7.64 1.23
C VAL A 308 -1.94 -8.85 1.82
N LEU A 309 -2.39 -9.30 3.01
CA LEU A 309 -1.83 -10.45 3.71
C LEU A 309 -2.79 -11.65 3.67
N TYR A 310 -2.24 -12.81 3.34
CA TYR A 310 -2.94 -14.08 3.21
C TYR A 310 -2.46 -15.08 4.27
N PRO A 311 -3.38 -15.84 4.89
CA PRO A 311 -3.01 -16.88 5.82
C PRO A 311 -2.66 -18.14 5.04
N ARG A 312 -1.50 -18.75 5.34
CA ARG A 312 -1.11 -20.05 4.78
C ARG A 312 -1.17 -21.12 5.83
N TYR A 313 -1.46 -22.35 5.40
CA TYR A 313 -1.55 -23.52 6.27
C TYR A 313 -0.76 -24.70 5.68
N GLN A 314 -0.22 -25.56 6.53
CA GLN A 314 0.45 -26.79 6.16
C GLN A 314 -0.40 -28.02 6.57
N PRO A 315 -0.53 -29.04 5.70
CA PRO A 315 -1.25 -30.28 6.04
C PRO A 315 -0.61 -31.01 7.22
N ILE A 316 -1.44 -31.54 8.13
CA ILE A 316 -0.98 -32.24 9.34
C ILE A 316 -0.57 -33.70 9.02
N ALA A 317 0.58 -34.15 9.53
CA ALA A 317 1.01 -35.55 9.45
C ALA A 317 0.22 -36.44 10.44
N ALA A 318 0.01 -37.71 10.09
CA ALA A 318 -0.91 -38.61 10.81
C ALA A 318 -0.49 -38.89 12.28
N GLY A 319 -1.31 -38.45 13.24
CA GLY A 319 -1.22 -38.77 14.67
C GLY A 319 -2.55 -38.52 15.40
N GLU A 320 -2.70 -39.04 16.62
CA GLU A 320 -3.90 -38.87 17.45
C GLU A 320 -4.06 -37.40 17.88
N ARG A 321 -5.20 -36.81 17.55
CA ARG A 321 -5.45 -35.37 17.74
C ARG A 321 -6.06 -35.10 19.11
N HIS A 322 -5.58 -34.03 19.73
CA HIS A 322 -6.16 -33.47 20.95
C HIS A 322 -6.64 -32.05 20.69
N THR A 323 -7.81 -31.72 21.22
CA THR A 323 -8.39 -30.39 21.18
C THR A 323 -7.77 -29.53 22.28
N VAL A 324 -7.21 -28.39 21.90
CA VAL A 324 -6.72 -27.36 22.82
C VAL A 324 -7.67 -26.18 22.73
N THR A 325 -8.39 -25.91 23.81
CA THR A 325 -9.27 -24.74 23.91
C THR A 325 -8.48 -23.58 24.48
N LEU A 326 -8.55 -22.41 23.85
CA LEU A 326 -7.89 -21.20 24.28
C LEU A 326 -8.91 -20.31 24.98
N GLN A 327 -8.63 -19.86 26.19
CA GLN A 327 -9.52 -19.01 26.97
C GLN A 327 -8.81 -17.81 27.54
N ASN A 328 -9.52 -16.72 27.77
CA ASN A 328 -9.00 -15.60 28.53
C ASN A 328 -9.01 -15.96 30.01
N GLN A 329 -7.88 -15.79 30.70
CA GLN A 329 -7.78 -16.13 32.12
C GLN A 329 -8.71 -15.27 33.00
N GLN A 330 -9.01 -14.04 32.59
CA GLN A 330 -9.76 -13.08 33.42
C GLN A 330 -11.26 -13.34 33.45
N ASP A 331 -11.86 -13.68 32.31
CA ASP A 331 -13.32 -13.81 32.16
C ASP A 331 -13.77 -15.17 31.61
N GLY A 332 -12.83 -16.07 31.28
CA GLY A 332 -13.11 -17.39 30.72
C GLY A 332 -13.66 -17.35 29.29
N SER A 333 -13.63 -16.18 28.63
CA SER A 333 -14.08 -16.05 27.25
C SER A 333 -13.26 -16.97 26.34
N ASN A 334 -13.95 -17.63 25.41
CA ASN A 334 -13.30 -18.51 24.44
C ASN A 334 -12.55 -17.65 23.41
N LEU A 335 -11.22 -17.78 23.38
CA LEU A 335 -10.31 -17.11 22.46
C LEU A 335 -10.04 -17.94 21.20
N GLY A 336 -10.48 -19.19 21.16
CA GLY A 336 -10.37 -20.06 20.00
C GLY A 336 -10.15 -21.53 20.37
N ILE A 337 -10.08 -22.37 19.35
CA ILE A 337 -9.69 -23.76 19.48
C ILE A 337 -8.55 -24.05 18.50
N CYS A 338 -7.56 -24.81 18.93
CA CYS A 338 -6.57 -25.40 18.03
C CYS A 338 -6.50 -26.92 18.23
N GLN A 339 -6.01 -27.62 17.21
CA GLN A 339 -5.80 -29.07 17.25
C GLN A 339 -4.30 -29.30 17.33
N ALA A 340 -3.87 -30.16 18.26
CA ALA A 340 -2.46 -30.46 18.47
C ALA A 340 -2.24 -31.98 18.50
N VAL A 341 -1.08 -32.41 18.00
CA VAL A 341 -0.63 -33.81 18.04
C VAL A 341 0.58 -33.90 18.97
N ASN A 342 0.64 -34.97 19.74
CA ASN A 342 1.80 -35.24 20.60
C ASN A 342 3.08 -35.38 19.75
N GLY A 343 4.13 -34.61 20.09
CA GLY A 343 5.40 -34.57 19.36
C GLY A 343 5.56 -33.43 18.37
N ASP A 344 4.50 -32.65 18.09
CA ASP A 344 4.58 -31.44 17.26
C ASP A 344 5.30 -30.29 18.00
N VAL A 345 5.33 -29.10 17.40
CA VAL A 345 5.85 -27.88 18.01
C VAL A 345 4.73 -26.88 18.22
N TRP A 346 4.69 -26.25 19.39
CA TRP A 346 3.69 -25.23 19.71
C TRP A 346 3.82 -24.01 18.79
N ASN A 347 2.68 -23.58 18.24
CA ASN A 347 2.49 -22.34 17.49
C ASN A 347 1.13 -21.72 17.89
N LEU A 348 1.04 -21.31 19.14
CA LEU A 348 -0.10 -20.66 19.77
C LEU A 348 -0.17 -19.18 19.36
N PRO A 349 -1.38 -18.63 19.12
CA PRO A 349 -1.56 -17.21 18.79
C PRO A 349 -1.18 -16.32 19.99
N GLU A 350 -0.72 -15.10 19.76
CA GLU A 350 -0.49 -14.11 20.83
C GLU A 350 -1.67 -13.13 20.87
N PRO A 351 -2.66 -13.32 21.77
CA PRO A 351 -3.87 -12.52 21.78
C PRO A 351 -3.57 -11.10 22.26
N VAL A 352 -4.25 -10.12 21.66
CA VAL A 352 -4.11 -8.70 22.03
C VAL A 352 -5.34 -8.27 22.83
N MET A 353 -5.11 -7.55 23.93
CA MET A 353 -6.17 -6.95 24.73
C MET A 353 -5.84 -5.48 24.98
N GLN A 354 -6.76 -4.59 24.59
CA GLN A 354 -6.54 -3.14 24.67
C GLN A 354 -6.20 -2.72 26.10
N GLY A 355 -5.06 -2.05 26.28
CA GLY A 355 -4.58 -1.63 27.61
C GLY A 355 -3.92 -2.75 28.43
N TYR A 356 -3.53 -3.86 27.81
CA TYR A 356 -2.81 -4.97 28.44
C TYR A 356 -1.70 -5.53 27.53
N VAL A 357 -0.65 -6.08 28.16
CA VAL A 357 0.46 -6.82 27.54
C VAL A 357 0.20 -8.31 27.74
N PHE A 358 0.34 -9.11 26.69
CA PHE A 358 0.20 -10.56 26.77
C PHE A 358 1.40 -11.17 27.50
N ALA A 359 1.13 -11.92 28.58
CA ALA A 359 2.15 -12.50 29.45
C ALA A 359 2.41 -14.00 29.19
N GLY A 360 1.63 -14.63 28.31
CA GLY A 360 1.80 -16.02 27.88
C GLY A 360 0.57 -16.91 28.07
N TRP A 361 0.70 -18.16 27.60
CA TRP A 361 -0.32 -19.21 27.73
C TRP A 361 -0.03 -20.14 28.91
N TYR A 362 -1.02 -20.35 29.76
CA TYR A 362 -0.91 -21.18 30.95
C TYR A 362 -1.96 -22.28 30.99
N ASP A 363 -1.66 -23.46 31.53
CA ASP A 363 -2.71 -24.43 31.87
C ASP A 363 -3.41 -24.11 33.20
N GLY A 364 -4.40 -24.92 33.58
CA GLY A 364 -5.11 -24.78 34.86
C GLY A 364 -4.25 -25.02 36.11
N GLU A 365 -3.02 -25.55 35.94
CA GLU A 365 -2.04 -25.78 37.02
C GLU A 365 -0.99 -24.66 37.07
N GLY A 366 -1.05 -23.69 36.15
CA GLY A 366 -0.13 -22.54 36.09
C GLY A 366 1.17 -22.81 35.33
N ARG A 367 1.25 -23.90 34.56
CA ARG A 367 2.41 -24.19 33.70
C ARG A 367 2.36 -23.33 32.45
N LEU A 368 3.47 -22.68 32.12
CA LEU A 368 3.64 -21.87 30.91
C LEU A 368 3.94 -22.73 29.68
N TYR A 369 3.30 -22.40 28.57
CA TYR A 369 3.49 -23.00 27.24
C TYR A 369 3.99 -21.93 26.26
N ARG A 370 5.08 -22.21 25.54
CA ARG A 370 5.71 -21.26 24.61
C ARG A 370 5.74 -21.79 23.19
N ASN A 371 5.65 -20.87 22.24
CA ASN A 371 5.89 -21.18 20.84
C ASN A 371 7.32 -21.71 20.65
N GLY A 372 7.46 -22.76 19.83
CA GLY A 372 8.74 -23.44 19.62
C GLY A 372 8.99 -24.63 20.55
N ASP A 373 8.25 -24.79 21.65
CA ASP A 373 8.37 -25.95 22.53
C ASP A 373 7.71 -27.19 21.91
N THR A 374 8.26 -28.39 22.19
CA THR A 374 7.66 -29.65 21.74
C THR A 374 6.37 -29.95 22.52
N ILE A 375 5.32 -30.30 21.79
CA ILE A 375 4.01 -30.66 22.32
C ILE A 375 4.10 -32.02 23.02
N ALA A 376 3.74 -32.03 24.30
CA ALA A 376 3.56 -33.24 25.09
C ALA A 376 2.12 -33.31 25.60
N LEU A 377 1.25 -33.97 24.84
CA LEU A 377 -0.18 -34.09 25.15
C LEU A 377 -0.57 -35.55 25.30
N SER A 378 -1.48 -35.81 26.24
CA SER A 378 -2.09 -37.12 26.46
C SER A 378 -3.62 -37.10 26.35
N GLY A 379 -4.18 -35.95 25.93
CA GLY A 379 -5.61 -35.66 25.95
C GLY A 379 -5.90 -34.20 25.57
N ASP A 380 -7.18 -33.89 25.40
CA ASP A 380 -7.67 -32.52 25.22
C ASP A 380 -7.31 -31.66 26.44
N MET A 381 -7.06 -30.37 26.21
CA MET A 381 -6.73 -29.44 27.29
C MET A 381 -7.27 -28.03 27.06
N VAL A 382 -7.15 -27.19 28.09
CA VAL A 382 -7.48 -25.76 28.03
C VAL A 382 -6.23 -24.96 28.39
N LEU A 383 -5.90 -23.96 27.58
CA LEU A 383 -4.88 -22.96 27.87
C LEU A 383 -5.53 -21.60 28.10
N TYR A 384 -4.99 -20.86 29.06
CA TYR A 384 -5.46 -19.57 29.52
C TYR A 384 -4.46 -18.48 29.14
N ALA A 385 -4.91 -17.47 28.40
CA ALA A 385 -4.15 -16.29 28.09
C ALA A 385 -4.03 -15.40 29.33
N ALA A 386 -2.82 -15.20 29.81
CA ALA A 386 -2.53 -14.25 30.87
C ALA A 386 -2.19 -12.87 30.29
N PHE A 387 -2.68 -11.83 30.96
CA PHE A 387 -2.50 -10.44 30.56
C PHE A 387 -2.07 -9.58 31.74
N GLU A 388 -1.07 -8.73 31.52
CA GLU A 388 -0.62 -7.71 32.47
C GLU A 388 -1.12 -6.34 32.01
N LYS A 389 -1.64 -5.49 32.91
CA LYS A 389 -2.19 -4.19 32.52
C LYS A 389 -1.10 -3.27 31.97
N SER A 390 -1.27 -2.82 30.73
CA SER A 390 -0.42 -1.84 30.05
C SER A 390 -0.72 -0.46 30.63
N ALA A 391 0.31 0.31 30.97
CA ALA A 391 0.13 1.70 31.35
C ALA A 391 -0.33 2.49 30.11
N ALA A 392 -1.53 3.07 30.14
CA ALA A 392 -2.06 3.84 29.01
C ALA A 392 -1.13 5.01 28.70
N GLN A 393 -0.50 5.00 27.51
CA GLN A 393 0.29 6.11 27.01
C GLN A 393 -0.63 7.21 26.48
N THR A 394 -0.37 8.45 26.88
CA THR A 394 -1.03 9.64 26.37
C THR A 394 -0.10 10.36 25.41
N THR A 395 -0.57 10.63 24.19
CA THR A 395 0.18 11.41 23.21
C THR A 395 -0.36 12.84 23.15
N ILE A 396 0.53 13.83 23.23
CA ILE A 396 0.19 15.25 23.07
C ILE A 396 1.05 15.83 21.96
N THR A 397 0.44 16.56 21.02
CA THR A 397 1.18 17.33 20.01
C THR A 397 0.88 18.82 20.10
N LEU A 398 1.92 19.65 20.03
CA LEU A 398 1.82 21.10 20.02
C LEU A 398 2.75 21.69 18.94
N GLN A 399 2.26 22.66 18.17
CA GLN A 399 3.04 23.30 17.10
C GLN A 399 3.38 24.76 17.44
N ILE A 400 4.58 25.22 17.09
CA ILE A 400 5.00 26.62 17.29
C ILE A 400 3.99 27.58 16.65
N GLY A 401 3.53 28.56 17.43
CA GLY A 401 2.59 29.57 16.96
C GLY A 401 1.13 29.11 16.77
N ASN A 402 0.82 27.84 17.02
CA ASN A 402 -0.53 27.30 16.89
C ASN A 402 -1.25 27.29 18.27
N PRO A 403 -2.45 27.87 18.40
CA PRO A 403 -3.22 27.84 19.66
C PRO A 403 -3.93 26.51 19.91
N LEU A 404 -3.88 25.57 18.95
CA LEU A 404 -4.45 24.24 19.04
C LEU A 404 -3.37 23.22 19.43
N MET A 405 -3.80 22.20 20.17
CA MET A 405 -3.02 21.01 20.51
C MET A 405 -3.89 19.77 20.29
N THR A 406 -3.25 18.61 20.09
CA THR A 406 -3.97 17.34 20.11
C THR A 406 -3.64 16.56 21.38
N ILE A 407 -4.65 15.91 21.97
CA ILE A 407 -4.45 14.88 22.99
C ILE A 407 -5.05 13.60 22.44
N ASN A 408 -4.23 12.55 22.29
CA ASN A 408 -4.62 11.27 21.71
C ASN A 408 -5.34 11.43 20.36
N GLY A 409 -4.85 12.36 19.53
CA GLY A 409 -5.42 12.68 18.22
C GLY A 409 -6.67 13.59 18.26
N VAL A 410 -7.19 13.94 19.43
CA VAL A 410 -8.32 14.88 19.55
C VAL A 410 -7.82 16.30 19.67
N GLU A 411 -8.18 17.14 18.70
CA GLU A 411 -7.82 18.55 18.67
C GLU A 411 -8.62 19.37 19.69
N GLN A 412 -7.93 20.29 20.37
CA GLN A 412 -8.53 21.27 21.27
C GLN A 412 -7.67 22.52 21.40
N MET A 413 -8.26 23.60 21.90
CA MET A 413 -7.53 24.81 22.27
C MET A 413 -6.62 24.54 23.47
N ILE A 414 -5.38 25.04 23.41
CA ILE A 414 -4.42 25.00 24.53
C ILE A 414 -5.01 25.66 25.78
N ASP A 415 -5.65 26.82 25.60
CA ASP A 415 -6.49 27.46 26.60
C ASP A 415 -7.48 28.45 25.96
N PRO A 416 -8.48 28.96 26.71
CA PRO A 416 -9.45 29.92 26.18
C PRO A 416 -8.87 31.26 25.73
N GLN A 417 -7.61 31.58 26.06
CA GLN A 417 -6.96 32.84 25.69
C GLN A 417 -6.10 32.70 24.42
N GLY A 418 -6.03 31.51 23.82
CA GLY A 418 -5.28 31.28 22.59
C GLY A 418 -3.76 31.32 22.81
N THR A 419 -3.29 30.85 23.95
CA THR A 419 -1.85 30.69 24.20
C THR A 419 -1.20 29.79 23.15
N VAL A 420 -0.02 30.17 22.66
CA VAL A 420 0.73 29.42 21.65
C VAL A 420 2.09 28.97 22.17
N PRO A 421 2.59 27.80 21.76
CA PRO A 421 4.00 27.42 21.89
C PRO A 421 4.91 28.48 21.26
N ALA A 422 6.04 28.78 21.91
CA ALA A 422 6.92 29.87 21.48
C ALA A 422 8.37 29.41 21.35
N LEU A 423 9.06 29.87 20.31
CA LEU A 423 10.49 29.72 20.15
C LEU A 423 11.20 30.96 20.72
N ARG A 424 12.09 30.79 21.70
CA ARG A 424 12.86 31.88 22.29
C ARG A 424 14.28 31.44 22.62
N GLN A 425 15.28 32.17 22.13
CA GLN A 425 16.71 31.86 22.36
C GLN A 425 17.05 30.39 22.05
N ASP A 426 16.59 29.91 20.90
CA ASP A 426 16.79 28.53 20.42
C ASP A 426 16.22 27.45 21.36
N ARG A 427 15.19 27.81 22.13
CA ARG A 427 14.42 26.90 22.99
C ARG A 427 12.94 26.97 22.65
N THR A 428 12.33 25.80 22.52
CA THR A 428 10.88 25.66 22.44
C THR A 428 10.28 25.73 23.84
N LEU A 429 9.42 26.71 24.07
CA LEU A 429 8.74 26.94 25.33
C LEU A 429 7.27 26.54 25.19
N LEU A 430 6.81 25.68 26.10
CA LEU A 430 5.44 25.17 26.11
C LEU A 430 4.69 25.60 27.37
N PRO A 431 3.35 25.77 27.28
CA PRO A 431 2.51 26.07 28.43
C PRO A 431 2.42 24.85 29.34
N VAL A 432 3.00 24.95 30.53
CA VAL A 432 3.12 23.82 31.47
C VAL A 432 1.79 23.20 31.82
N ARG A 433 0.81 24.06 32.08
CA ARG A 433 -0.53 23.63 32.50
C ARG A 433 -1.17 22.71 31.47
N ALA A 434 -1.17 23.12 30.19
CA ALA A 434 -1.82 22.35 29.13
C ALA A 434 -1.16 20.98 28.95
N VAL A 435 0.18 20.91 28.99
CA VAL A 435 0.90 19.64 28.88
C VAL A 435 0.63 18.75 30.09
N MET A 436 0.72 19.29 31.30
CA MET A 436 0.55 18.50 32.52
C MET A 436 -0.89 18.01 32.72
N GLU A 437 -1.88 18.87 32.51
CA GLU A 437 -3.29 18.48 32.56
C GLU A 437 -3.61 17.47 31.44
N GLY A 438 -3.01 17.64 30.25
CA GLY A 438 -3.16 16.69 29.16
C GLY A 438 -2.60 15.31 29.47
N LEU A 439 -1.50 15.22 30.22
CA LEU A 439 -0.94 13.94 30.71
C LEU A 439 -1.69 13.37 31.93
N GLY A 440 -2.81 13.97 32.32
CA GLY A 440 -3.63 13.57 33.47
C GLY A 440 -3.08 14.02 34.82
N GLY A 441 -2.17 15.00 34.83
CA GLY A 441 -1.67 15.66 36.04
C GLY A 441 -2.49 16.88 36.45
N THR A 442 -2.10 17.51 37.55
CA THR A 442 -2.68 18.76 38.05
C THR A 442 -1.61 19.84 38.22
N VAL A 443 -2.04 21.11 38.05
CA VAL A 443 -1.16 22.28 38.14
C VAL A 443 -1.76 23.34 39.06
N GLU A 444 -1.01 23.67 40.12
CA GLU A 444 -1.35 24.74 41.06
C GLU A 444 -0.36 25.89 40.99
N TRP A 445 -0.84 27.11 41.27
CA TRP A 445 -0.04 28.33 41.25
C TRP A 445 -0.09 29.02 42.60
N ASP A 446 1.08 29.25 43.19
CA ASP A 446 1.27 30.11 44.35
C ASP A 446 1.83 31.46 43.90
N GLY A 447 0.93 32.45 43.83
CA GLY A 447 1.30 33.81 43.43
C GLY A 447 2.17 34.57 44.44
N ALA A 448 2.14 34.20 45.73
CA ALA A 448 2.96 34.87 46.75
C ALA A 448 4.43 34.46 46.62
N ASN A 449 4.67 33.17 46.32
CA ASN A 449 6.02 32.62 46.18
C ASN A 449 6.49 32.51 44.72
N GLN A 450 5.62 32.85 43.76
CA GLN A 450 5.86 32.69 42.31
C GLN A 450 6.25 31.25 41.95
N THR A 451 5.53 30.29 42.53
CA THR A 451 5.84 28.86 42.43
C THR A 451 4.69 28.11 41.77
N VAL A 452 5.02 27.24 40.81
CA VAL A 452 4.12 26.29 40.18
C VAL A 452 4.34 24.91 40.81
N SER A 453 3.25 24.25 41.21
CA SER A 453 3.26 22.88 41.72
C SER A 453 2.62 21.96 40.68
N LEU A 454 3.34 20.92 40.26
CA LEU A 454 2.91 19.94 39.27
C LEU A 454 2.77 18.58 39.95
N THR A 455 1.63 17.90 39.78
CA THR A 455 1.39 16.59 40.39
C THR A 455 0.88 15.59 39.36
N ARG A 456 1.43 14.37 39.35
CA ARG A 456 0.93 13.23 38.56
C ARG A 456 1.17 11.95 39.33
N GLY A 457 0.11 11.19 39.61
CA GLY A 457 0.19 10.03 40.50
C GLY A 457 0.68 10.42 41.90
N GLU A 458 1.74 9.77 42.39
CA GLU A 458 2.37 10.06 43.69
C GLU A 458 3.54 11.06 43.61
N GLN A 459 3.91 11.50 42.40
CA GLN A 459 5.02 12.41 42.18
C GLN A 459 4.53 13.87 42.20
N THR A 460 5.30 14.73 42.85
CA THR A 460 5.08 16.19 42.85
C THR A 460 6.40 16.90 42.56
N LEU A 461 6.34 17.92 41.72
CA LEU A 461 7.47 18.76 41.32
C LEU A 461 7.11 20.25 41.49
N PHE A 462 8.02 21.02 42.07
CA PHE A 462 7.88 22.46 42.28
C PHE A 462 8.87 23.24 41.41
N LEU A 463 8.37 24.30 40.78
CA LEU A 463 9.12 25.17 39.88
C LEU A 463 8.92 26.63 40.28
N ARG A 464 9.98 27.41 40.42
CA ARG A 464 9.89 28.85 40.72
C ARG A 464 10.20 29.69 39.47
N ILE A 465 9.37 30.69 39.19
CA ILE A 465 9.62 31.63 38.09
C ILE A 465 10.98 32.32 38.26
N GLY A 466 11.79 32.36 37.19
CA GLY A 466 13.12 32.96 37.22
C GLY A 466 14.18 32.14 37.96
N SER A 467 13.93 30.86 38.23
CA SER A 467 14.90 29.94 38.82
C SER A 467 15.09 28.72 37.94
N THR A 468 16.35 28.31 37.77
CA THR A 468 16.69 27.03 37.10
C THR A 468 16.69 25.85 38.07
N VAL A 469 16.27 26.02 39.33
CA VAL A 469 16.24 24.94 40.31
C VAL A 469 14.79 24.54 40.58
N ALA A 470 14.48 23.28 40.26
CA ALA A 470 13.24 22.60 40.64
C ALA A 470 13.49 21.72 41.87
N TRP A 471 12.44 21.40 42.62
CA TRP A 471 12.54 20.43 43.72
C TRP A 471 11.29 19.56 43.84
N ASP A 472 11.44 18.36 44.40
CA ASP A 472 10.30 17.48 44.68
C ASP A 472 9.77 17.65 46.12
N LYS A 473 8.71 16.89 46.45
CA LYS A 473 8.10 16.88 47.79
C LYS A 473 9.04 16.35 48.89
N ASP A 474 10.08 15.61 48.52
CA ASP A 474 11.04 15.00 49.44
C ASP A 474 12.31 15.88 49.61
N GLY A 475 12.38 17.00 48.89
CA GLY A 475 13.44 18.00 48.96
C GLY A 475 14.62 17.78 48.02
N ALA A 476 14.55 16.79 47.13
CA ALA A 476 15.57 16.60 46.10
C ALA A 476 15.52 17.74 45.09
N GLN A 477 16.70 18.20 44.64
CA GLN A 477 16.82 19.33 43.73
C GLN A 477 17.25 18.90 42.33
N PHE A 478 16.71 19.56 41.32
CA PHE A 478 16.98 19.30 39.91
C PHE A 478 17.28 20.59 39.17
N ILE A 479 18.22 20.55 38.21
CA ILE A 479 18.62 21.71 37.43
C ILE A 479 17.90 21.68 36.09
N LEU A 480 17.21 22.76 35.77
CA LEU A 480 16.52 23.00 34.51
C LEU A 480 17.49 23.61 33.49
N ASP A 481 17.30 23.27 32.21
CA ASP A 481 18.05 23.86 31.09
C ASP A 481 17.74 25.35 30.87
N SER A 482 16.60 25.82 31.36
CA SER A 482 16.17 27.22 31.33
C SER A 482 15.22 27.50 32.48
N GLU A 483 15.20 28.74 32.95
CA GLU A 483 14.23 29.21 33.94
C GLU A 483 12.80 29.20 33.36
N PRO A 484 11.78 28.84 34.16
CA PRO A 484 10.39 29.08 33.80
C PRO A 484 10.11 30.57 33.74
N ILE A 485 9.42 31.01 32.70
CA ILE A 485 9.07 32.41 32.47
C ILE A 485 7.55 32.60 32.50
N LEU A 486 7.11 33.82 32.81
CA LEU A 486 5.74 34.25 32.57
C LEU A 486 5.67 34.96 31.21
N LEU A 487 4.82 34.45 30.32
CA LEU A 487 4.51 35.05 29.03
C LEU A 487 2.99 35.14 28.91
N ASN A 488 2.44 36.35 28.79
CA ASN A 488 1.00 36.59 28.72
C ASN A 488 0.21 35.85 29.83
N ASP A 489 0.66 35.97 31.08
CA ASP A 489 0.06 35.29 32.24
C ASP A 489 0.03 33.75 32.15
N ARG A 490 0.96 33.15 31.39
CA ARG A 490 1.19 31.71 31.37
C ARG A 490 2.63 31.37 31.72
N THR A 491 2.79 30.29 32.49
CA THR A 491 4.11 29.73 32.76
C THR A 491 4.56 28.92 31.54
N MET A 492 5.69 29.34 30.96
CA MET A 492 6.31 28.72 29.80
C MET A 492 7.71 28.24 30.17
N LEU A 493 8.07 27.01 29.78
CA LEU A 493 9.46 26.53 29.85
C LEU A 493 9.71 25.40 28.84
N PRO A 494 10.97 25.04 28.57
CA PRO A 494 11.31 23.83 27.82
C PRO A 494 10.80 22.60 28.60
N ILE A 495 9.76 21.96 28.09
CA ILE A 495 8.95 21.02 28.89
C ILE A 495 9.63 19.66 29.11
N ARG A 496 10.71 19.35 28.38
CA ARG A 496 11.37 18.04 28.38
C ARG A 496 11.65 17.52 29.78
N PHE A 497 12.35 18.30 30.62
CA PHE A 497 12.66 17.89 31.99
C PHE A 497 11.40 17.55 32.80
N VAL A 498 10.36 18.37 32.67
CA VAL A 498 9.10 18.17 33.39
C VAL A 498 8.43 16.87 32.96
N VAL A 499 8.34 16.61 31.65
CA VAL A 499 7.75 15.38 31.12
C VAL A 499 8.56 14.14 31.53
N GLU A 500 9.88 14.18 31.39
CA GLU A 500 10.77 13.07 31.75
C GLU A 500 10.71 12.74 33.24
N TYR A 501 10.62 13.76 34.12
CA TYR A 501 10.45 13.55 35.56
C TYR A 501 9.19 12.74 35.88
N PHE A 502 8.11 12.94 35.12
CA PHE A 502 6.85 12.21 35.23
C PHE A 502 6.76 10.95 34.34
N GLY A 503 7.90 10.49 33.82
CA GLY A 503 8.02 9.21 33.10
C GLY A 503 7.65 9.26 31.61
N GLY A 504 7.49 10.44 31.02
CA GLY A 504 7.22 10.59 29.59
C GLY A 504 8.47 10.90 28.76
N THR A 505 8.28 11.07 27.45
CA THR A 505 9.28 11.45 26.46
C THR A 505 8.84 12.67 25.66
N VAL A 506 9.81 13.42 25.13
CA VAL A 506 9.56 14.62 24.31
C VAL A 506 10.44 14.61 23.07
N GLU A 507 9.81 14.65 21.91
CA GLU A 507 10.44 14.72 20.60
C GLU A 507 10.14 16.06 19.90
N TRP A 508 11.09 16.54 19.10
CA TRP A 508 10.94 17.74 18.28
C TRP A 508 11.00 17.36 16.81
N VAL A 509 9.92 17.66 16.09
CA VAL A 509 9.81 17.47 14.64
C VAL A 509 10.13 18.80 13.97
N GLY A 510 11.33 18.89 13.40
CA GLY A 510 11.87 20.15 12.86
C GLY A 510 11.13 20.67 11.63
N GLU A 511 10.65 19.78 10.77
CA GLU A 511 9.94 20.10 9.53
C GLU A 511 8.65 20.88 9.78
N THR A 512 7.86 20.41 10.75
CA THR A 512 6.55 20.99 11.10
C THR A 512 6.60 21.96 12.27
N GLN A 513 7.77 22.13 12.91
CA GLN A 513 7.95 22.85 14.16
C GLN A 513 7.02 22.33 15.28
N THR A 514 6.93 21.00 15.40
CA THR A 514 6.04 20.31 16.32
C THR A 514 6.80 19.69 17.48
N VAL A 515 6.23 19.79 18.68
CA VAL A 515 6.65 19.03 19.86
C VAL A 515 5.68 17.87 20.05
N GLU A 516 6.21 16.66 20.05
CA GLU A 516 5.47 15.45 20.38
C GLU A 516 5.85 14.98 21.79
N ILE A 517 4.84 14.65 22.58
CA ILE A 517 4.98 14.23 23.97
C ILE A 517 4.25 12.91 24.12
N VAL A 518 4.91 11.91 24.69
CA VAL A 518 4.30 10.62 25.03
C VAL A 518 4.50 10.38 26.51
N GLY A 519 3.46 10.04 27.28
CA GLY A 519 3.62 9.88 28.72
C GLY A 519 2.57 9.08 29.44
#